data_AF-A0A3S4ESY6-F1
#
_entry.id   AF-A0A3S4ESY6-F1
#
_cell.length_a   1.000
_cell.length_b   1.000
_cell.length_c   1.000
_cell.angle_alpha   90.00
_cell.angle_beta   90.00
_cell.angle_gamma   90.00
#
_symmetry.space_group_name_H-M   'P 1'
#
loop_
_entity.id
_entity.type
_entity.pdbx_description
1 polymer ?
#
loop_
_entity_poly.entity_id
_entity_poly.type
_entity_poly.pdbx_seq_one_letter_code
_entity_poly.pdbx_strand_id
1 'polypeptide(L)'
;MIQRCSELGFGVGEIFALCGPFSADFNAAFYHQCRADVVITKASGAEGGYQEKVQPCLDAGIPCIVIARPTPLVTGDELLESQAAFAQRLSRWLAAAKE
;
A
#
# COMPACT_ATOMS: atom_id res chain seq x y z
N MET A 1 -1.92 10.41 11.37
CA MET A 1 -2.95 10.15 10.32
C MET A 1 -4.34 10.52 10.79
N ILE A 2 -4.88 9.92 11.87
CA ILE A 2 -6.25 10.22 12.37
C ILE A 2 -6.46 11.72 12.60
N GLN A 3 -5.52 12.40 13.27
CA GLN A 3 -5.57 13.86 13.47
C GLN A 3 -5.69 14.62 12.14
N ARG A 4 -4.98 14.20 11.10
CA ARG A 4 -5.04 14.84 9.78
C ARG A 4 -6.40 14.64 9.10
N CYS A 5 -7.02 13.47 9.26
CA CYS A 5 -8.39 13.23 8.79
C CYS A 5 -9.39 14.13 9.53
N SER A 6 -9.23 14.26 10.85
CA SER A 6 -10.05 15.16 11.66
C SER A 6 -9.91 16.62 11.23
N GLU A 7 -8.69 17.10 10.97
CA GLU A 7 -8.43 18.45 10.42
C GLU A 7 -9.06 18.68 9.04
N LEU A 8 -9.30 17.62 8.26
CA LEU A 8 -9.97 17.67 6.96
C LEU A 8 -11.50 17.55 7.07
N GLY A 9 -12.05 17.45 8.29
CA GLY A 9 -13.48 17.42 8.55
C GLY A 9 -14.10 16.02 8.69
N PHE A 10 -13.31 14.95 8.64
CA PHE A 10 -13.84 13.58 8.82
C PHE A 10 -14.13 13.29 10.30
N GLY A 11 -15.36 12.86 10.57
CA GLY A 11 -15.83 12.43 11.88
C GLY A 11 -15.45 10.99 12.24
N VAL A 12 -15.72 10.60 13.47
CA VAL A 12 -15.41 9.24 13.98
C VAL A 12 -16.13 8.12 13.23
N GLY A 13 -17.29 8.39 12.63
CA GLY A 13 -18.05 7.43 11.82
C GLY A 13 -17.51 7.24 10.40
N GLU A 14 -16.57 8.09 9.97
CA GLU A 14 -16.01 8.10 8.61
C GLU A 14 -14.58 7.55 8.57
N ILE A 15 -14.04 7.14 9.71
CA ILE A 15 -12.65 6.70 9.86
C ILE A 15 -12.62 5.29 10.46
N PHE A 16 -12.08 4.34 9.70
CA PHE A 16 -11.72 3.01 10.20
C PHE A 16 -10.20 2.93 10.36
N ALA A 17 -9.72 2.93 11.60
CA ALA A 17 -8.30 2.81 11.92
C ALA A 17 -7.90 1.34 12.13
N LEU A 18 -7.69 0.62 11.02
CA LEU A 18 -7.45 -0.83 11.01
C LEU A 18 -5.98 -1.17 10.72
N CYS A 19 -5.50 -2.33 11.19
CA CYS A 19 -4.15 -2.85 10.92
C CYS A 19 -4.23 -4.18 10.15
N GLY A 20 -3.55 -4.26 9.00
CA GLY A 20 -3.55 -5.43 8.11
C GLY A 20 -2.40 -6.41 8.35
N PRO A 21 -2.14 -7.33 7.41
CA PRO A 21 -2.75 -7.43 6.08
C PRO A 21 -4.22 -7.86 6.13
N PHE A 22 -4.97 -7.48 5.10
CA PHE A 22 -6.38 -7.87 4.94
C PHE A 22 -6.53 -8.83 3.78
N SER A 23 -7.35 -9.86 3.97
CA SER A 23 -7.73 -10.76 2.87
C SER A 23 -8.69 -10.08 1.90
N ALA A 24 -8.81 -10.66 0.70
CA ALA A 24 -9.81 -10.24 -0.28
C ALA A 24 -11.24 -10.33 0.30
N ASP A 25 -11.57 -11.41 1.00
CA ASP A 25 -12.89 -11.60 1.62
C ASP A 25 -13.22 -10.54 2.68
N PHE A 26 -12.23 -10.17 3.50
CA PHE A 26 -12.40 -9.09 4.47
C PHE A 26 -12.70 -7.77 3.76
N ASN A 27 -11.91 -7.43 2.73
CA ASN A 27 -12.10 -6.20 1.97
C ASN A 27 -13.44 -6.19 1.24
N ALA A 28 -13.88 -7.32 0.67
CA ALA A 28 -15.19 -7.46 0.06
C ALA A 28 -16.33 -7.13 1.04
N ALA A 29 -16.30 -7.75 2.23
CA ALA A 29 -17.27 -7.50 3.28
C ALA A 29 -17.20 -6.04 3.77
N PHE A 30 -16.00 -5.48 3.87
CA PHE A 30 -15.78 -4.11 4.29
C PHE A 30 -16.34 -3.09 3.28
N TYR A 31 -16.10 -3.28 1.98
CA TYR A 31 -16.63 -2.41 0.92
C TYR A 31 -18.16 -2.44 0.89
N HIS A 32 -18.75 -3.62 1.08
CA HIS A 32 -20.20 -3.77 1.20
C HIS A 32 -20.74 -3.07 2.46
N GLN A 33 -20.09 -3.24 3.62
CA GLN A 33 -20.47 -2.57 4.87
C GLN A 33 -20.43 -1.04 4.74
N CYS A 34 -19.41 -0.51 4.07
CA CYS A 34 -19.28 0.91 3.80
C CYS A 34 -20.23 1.41 2.71
N ARG A 35 -20.90 0.51 1.96
CA ARG A 35 -21.69 0.85 0.76
C ARG A 35 -20.88 1.71 -0.21
N ALA A 36 -19.64 1.28 -0.48
CA ALA A 36 -18.71 2.07 -1.27
C ALA A 36 -19.16 2.20 -2.73
N ASP A 37 -19.40 3.43 -3.19
CA ASP A 37 -19.63 3.74 -4.60
C ASP A 37 -18.33 3.75 -5.42
N VAL A 38 -17.19 3.99 -4.76
CA VAL A 38 -15.85 4.01 -5.35
C VAL A 38 -14.82 3.64 -4.28
N VAL A 39 -13.77 2.93 -4.68
CA VAL A 39 -12.61 2.66 -3.84
C VAL A 39 -11.39 3.38 -4.42
N ILE A 40 -10.70 4.17 -3.59
CA ILE A 40 -9.41 4.77 -3.94
C ILE A 40 -8.32 4.07 -3.14
N THR A 41 -7.34 3.49 -3.81
CA THR A 41 -6.23 2.75 -3.19
C THR A 41 -4.91 3.05 -3.87
N LYS A 42 -3.79 2.58 -3.30
CA LYS A 42 -2.45 2.74 -3.87
C LYS A 42 -1.91 1.42 -4.40
N ALA A 43 -1.08 1.47 -5.45
CA ALA A 43 -0.33 0.33 -5.97
C ALA A 43 0.77 -0.13 -4.98
N SER A 44 0.37 -0.86 -3.93
CA SER A 44 1.23 -1.23 -2.81
C SER A 44 2.11 -2.47 -3.02
N GLY A 45 2.05 -3.11 -4.19
CA GLY A 45 2.74 -4.38 -4.44
C GLY A 45 2.13 -5.54 -3.64
N ALA A 46 2.74 -6.73 -3.76
CA ALA A 46 2.27 -7.96 -3.13
C ALA A 46 2.21 -7.87 -1.61
N GLU A 47 3.31 -7.48 -0.95
CA GLU A 47 3.39 -7.33 0.51
C GLU A 47 2.35 -6.36 1.08
N GLY A 48 1.96 -5.35 0.30
CA GLY A 48 0.95 -4.39 0.69
C GLY A 48 -0.48 -4.86 0.48
N GLY A 49 -0.71 -6.08 -0.02
CA GLY A 49 -2.03 -6.62 -0.33
C GLY A 49 -2.71 -5.91 -1.50
N TYR A 50 -1.98 -5.64 -2.59
CA TYR A 50 -2.54 -4.90 -3.73
C TYR A 50 -3.73 -5.65 -4.37
N GLN A 51 -3.57 -6.94 -4.64
CA GLN A 51 -4.61 -7.75 -5.28
C GLN A 51 -5.83 -7.89 -4.36
N GLU A 52 -5.60 -8.08 -3.07
CA GLU A 52 -6.63 -8.23 -2.04
C GLU A 52 -7.50 -6.97 -1.89
N LYS A 53 -7.03 -5.80 -2.34
CA LYS A 53 -7.81 -4.56 -2.37
C LYS A 53 -8.57 -4.38 -3.68
N VAL A 54 -7.96 -4.76 -4.81
CA VAL A 54 -8.51 -4.49 -6.14
C VAL A 54 -9.51 -5.56 -6.56
N GLN A 55 -9.21 -6.84 -6.35
CA GLN A 55 -10.06 -7.94 -6.83
C GLN A 55 -11.50 -7.85 -6.30
N PRO A 56 -11.74 -7.57 -5.00
CA PRO A 56 -13.11 -7.43 -4.50
C PRO A 56 -13.90 -6.27 -5.13
N CYS A 57 -13.22 -5.19 -5.55
CA CYS A 57 -13.87 -4.10 -6.26
C CYS A 57 -14.34 -4.56 -7.64
N LEU A 58 -13.48 -5.29 -8.37
CA LEU A 58 -13.80 -5.82 -9.69
C LEU A 58 -14.97 -6.80 -9.63
N ASP A 59 -14.93 -7.72 -8.67
CA ASP A 59 -15.97 -8.75 -8.50
C ASP A 59 -17.33 -8.13 -8.14
N ALA A 60 -17.33 -7.05 -7.33
CA ALA A 60 -18.53 -6.33 -6.93
C ALA A 60 -18.99 -5.27 -7.94
N GLY A 61 -18.24 -5.02 -9.03
CA GLY A 61 -18.53 -3.95 -9.98
C GLY A 61 -18.34 -2.53 -9.41
N ILE A 62 -17.55 -2.37 -8.34
CA ILE A 62 -17.25 -1.08 -7.73
C ILE A 62 -16.07 -0.45 -8.49
N PRO A 63 -16.21 0.79 -9.01
CA PRO A 63 -15.09 1.53 -9.57
C PRO A 63 -13.89 1.61 -8.61
N CYS A 64 -12.72 1.18 -9.09
CA CYS A 64 -11.48 1.17 -8.30
C CYS A 64 -10.44 2.11 -8.92
N ILE A 65 -10.11 3.20 -8.22
CA ILE A 65 -9.06 4.13 -8.62
C ILE A 65 -7.76 3.76 -7.92
N VAL A 66 -6.76 3.35 -8.70
CA VAL A 66 -5.45 2.97 -8.20
C VAL A 66 -4.44 4.08 -8.44
N ILE A 67 -3.90 4.63 -7.37
CA ILE A 67 -2.78 5.58 -7.42
C ILE A 67 -1.50 4.80 -7.73
N ALA A 68 -0.94 5.05 -8.92
CA ALA A 68 0.30 4.43 -9.38
C ALA A 68 1.50 4.82 -8.51
N ARG A 69 2.52 3.95 -8.49
CA ARG A 69 3.79 4.26 -7.82
C ARG A 69 4.47 5.40 -8.59
N PRO A 70 4.96 6.46 -7.91
CA PRO A 70 5.74 7.49 -8.59
C PRO A 70 7.06 6.93 -9.12
N THR A 71 7.64 7.61 -10.11
CA THR A 71 8.97 7.26 -10.64
C THR A 71 10.01 7.25 -9.51
N PRO A 72 10.89 6.23 -9.43
CA PRO A 72 11.97 6.22 -8.46
C PRO A 72 12.85 7.46 -8.57
N LEU A 73 13.18 8.07 -7.43
CA LEU A 73 14.11 9.20 -7.37
C LEU A 73 15.57 8.77 -7.49
N VAL A 74 15.86 7.50 -7.21
CA VAL A 74 17.19 6.91 -7.29
C VAL A 74 17.25 5.93 -8.46
N THR A 75 18.44 5.81 -9.06
CA THR A 75 18.69 4.93 -10.21
C THR A 75 19.97 4.11 -9.99
N GLY A 76 20.17 3.08 -10.81
CA GLY A 76 21.37 2.23 -10.74
C GLY A 76 21.49 1.49 -9.41
N ASP A 77 22.71 1.38 -8.90
CA ASP A 77 23.06 0.62 -7.69
C ASP A 77 22.42 1.12 -6.39
N GLU A 78 21.84 2.32 -6.40
CA GLU A 78 21.10 2.88 -5.28
C GLU A 78 19.63 2.43 -5.24
N LEU A 79 19.10 1.94 -6.37
CA LEU A 79 17.76 1.38 -6.44
C LEU A 79 17.81 -0.10 -6.03
N LEU A 80 17.25 -0.40 -4.85
CA LEU A 80 17.22 -1.76 -4.30
C LEU A 80 15.83 -2.36 -4.46
N GLU A 81 15.69 -3.32 -5.39
CA GLU A 81 14.39 -3.91 -5.75
C GLU A 81 14.14 -5.28 -5.10
N SER A 82 15.11 -5.81 -4.35
CA SER A 82 14.99 -7.09 -3.65
C SER A 82 15.84 -7.16 -2.39
N GLN A 83 15.51 -8.10 -1.51
CA GLN A 83 16.34 -8.40 -0.33
C GLN A 83 17.75 -8.85 -0.72
N ALA A 84 17.90 -9.58 -1.84
CA ALA A 84 19.20 -9.99 -2.35
C ALA A 84 20.05 -8.78 -2.81
N ALA A 85 19.44 -7.84 -3.55
CA ALA A 85 20.10 -6.61 -3.96
C ALA A 85 20.52 -5.78 -2.74
N PHE A 86 19.66 -5.70 -1.72
CA PHE A 86 19.99 -5.06 -0.45
C PHE A 86 21.16 -5.74 0.26
N ALA A 87 21.12 -7.07 0.40
CA ALA A 87 22.18 -7.83 1.06
C ALA A 87 23.54 -7.62 0.37
N GLN A 88 23.58 -7.65 -0.97
CA GLN A 88 24.79 -7.42 -1.74
C GLN A 88 25.33 -5.99 -1.56
N ARG A 89 24.45 -4.97 -1.58
CA ARG A 89 24.84 -3.58 -1.34
C ARG A 89 25.37 -3.39 0.08
N LEU A 90 24.71 -4.00 1.07
CA LEU A 90 25.11 -3.97 2.47
C LEU A 90 26.50 -4.61 2.66
N SER A 91 26.75 -5.78 2.06
CA SER A 91 28.06 -6.43 2.12
C SER A 91 29.17 -5.55 1.53
N ARG A 92 28.92 -4.91 0.38
CA ARG A 92 29.88 -3.96 -0.21
C ARG A 92 30.16 -2.77 0.71
N TRP A 93 29.12 -2.21 1.31
CA TRP A 93 29.24 -1.08 2.23
C TRP A 93 30.04 -1.44 3.50
N LEU A 94 29.77 -2.60 4.10
CA LEU A 94 30.49 -3.09 5.27
C LEU A 94 31.96 -3.43 4.99
N ALA A 95 32.30 -3.83 3.75
CA ALA A 95 33.69 -4.06 3.35
C ALA A 95 34.46 -2.75 3.20
N ALA A 96 33.86 -1.73 2.57
CA ALA A 96 34.47 -0.42 2.38
C ALA A 96 34.66 0.36 3.69
N ALA A 97 33.86 0.09 4.73
CA ALA A 97 33.96 0.74 6.04
C ALA A 97 35.08 0.18 6.94
N LYS A 98 35.79 -0.86 6.52
CA LYS A 98 36.90 -1.48 7.26
C LYS A 98 38.28 -1.07 6.74
N GLU A 99 38.33 -0.27 5.68
CA GLU A 99 39.54 0.41 5.16
C GLU A 99 39.60 1.85 5.70
#